data_AF-A0A3D1U4F9-F1
#
_entry.id   AF-A0A3D1U4F9-F1
#
_cell.length_a   1.000
_cell.length_b   1.000
_cell.length_c   1.000
_cell.angle_alpha   90.00
_cell.angle_beta   90.00
_cell.angle_gamma   90.00
#
_symmetry.space_group_name_H-M   'P 1'
#
loop_
_entity.id
_entity.type
_entity.pdbx_description
1 polymer ?
#
loop_
_entity_poly.entity_id
_entity_poly.type
_entity_poly.pdbx_seq_one_letter_code
_entity_poly.pdbx_strand_id
1 'polypeptide(L)'
;MIARIWRGAVRPEDTDDYVAYIEATGIETYRSTRGNVGAWILHRPVDDLTEIITFSLWDSLEAVRGFAGEDESRAVFYPEDDRFLVERSLTVDHYEVGSRL
;
A
#
# COMPACT_ATOMS: atom_id res chain seq x y z
N MET A 1 -5.69 -7.33 15.12
CA MET A 1 -4.94 -6.24 14.45
C MET A 1 -4.45 -6.81 13.14
N ILE A 2 -4.64 -6.08 12.05
CA ILE A 2 -4.38 -6.54 10.70
C ILE A 2 -3.16 -5.82 10.13
N ALA A 3 -2.25 -6.59 9.55
CA ALA A 3 -1.24 -6.07 8.63
C ALA A 3 -1.77 -6.22 7.20
N ARG A 4 -1.78 -5.12 6.44
CA ARG A 4 -2.17 -5.08 5.02
C ARG A 4 -0.96 -4.77 4.16
N ILE A 5 -0.73 -5.59 3.15
CA ILE A 5 0.40 -5.47 2.22
C ILE A 5 -0.10 -5.44 0.79
N TRP A 6 0.31 -4.42 0.05
CA TRP A 6 0.19 -4.36 -1.41
C TRP A 6 1.57 -4.32 -2.06
N ARG A 7 1.67 -4.81 -3.29
CA ARG A 7 2.92 -4.84 -4.07
C ARG A 7 2.71 -4.34 -5.50
N GLY A 8 3.66 -3.57 -5.97
CA GLY A 8 3.81 -3.18 -7.37
C GLY A 8 5.28 -2.97 -7.72
N ALA A 9 5.56 -2.60 -8.96
CA ALA A 9 6.90 -2.28 -9.41
C ALA A 9 6.89 -1.10 -10.37
N VAL A 10 7.94 -0.29 -10.30
CA VAL A 10 8.20 0.87 -11.17
C VAL A 10 9.57 0.75 -11.81
N ARG A 11 9.86 1.59 -12.81
CA ARG A 11 11.22 1.71 -13.34
C ARG A 11 12.14 2.36 -12.29
N PRO A 12 13.44 2.04 -12.26
CA PRO A 12 14.36 2.62 -11.28
C PRO A 12 14.34 4.16 -11.25
N GLU A 13 14.29 4.80 -12.43
CA GLU A 13 14.24 6.26 -12.57
C GLU A 13 12.97 6.91 -12.02
N ASP A 14 11.88 6.15 -11.90
CA ASP A 14 10.57 6.63 -11.44
C ASP A 14 10.39 6.44 -9.91
N THR A 15 11.37 5.83 -9.23
CA THR A 15 11.24 5.42 -7.81
C THR A 15 10.87 6.57 -6.88
N ASP A 16 11.67 7.64 -6.87
CA ASP A 16 11.50 8.73 -5.91
C ASP A 16 10.20 9.51 -6.18
N ASP A 17 9.88 9.75 -7.45
CA ASP A 17 8.65 10.43 -7.88
C ASP A 17 7.41 9.61 -7.48
N TYR A 18 7.44 8.29 -7.68
CA TYR A 18 6.33 7.42 -7.32
C TYR A 18 6.15 7.28 -5.80
N VAL A 19 7.24 7.23 -5.03
CA VAL A 19 7.17 7.25 -3.56
C VAL A 19 6.52 8.53 -3.06
N ALA A 20 6.94 9.70 -3.56
CA ALA A 20 6.35 10.98 -3.20
C ALA A 20 4.86 11.06 -3.59
N TYR A 21 4.50 10.53 -4.76
CA TYR A 21 3.12 10.45 -5.22
C TYR A 21 2.23 9.60 -4.30
N ILE A 22 2.66 8.38 -3.94
CA ILE A 22 1.89 7.51 -3.05
C ILE A 22 1.80 8.11 -1.64
N GLU A 23 2.85 8.80 -1.18
CA GLU A 23 2.82 9.47 0.13
C GLU A 23 1.72 10.53 0.18
N ALA A 24 1.63 11.38 -0.85
CA ALA A 24 0.65 12.45 -0.97
C ALA A 24 -0.79 11.97 -1.30
N THR A 25 -0.99 10.68 -1.61
CA THR A 25 -2.29 10.14 -2.01
C THR A 25 -2.71 8.97 -1.14
N GLY A 26 -2.15 7.79 -1.39
CA GLY A 26 -2.40 6.55 -0.68
C GLY A 26 -2.21 6.69 0.83
N ILE A 27 -1.00 7.04 1.25
CA ILE A 27 -0.63 7.03 2.67
C ILE A 27 -1.41 8.07 3.49
N GLU A 28 -1.64 9.27 2.93
CA GLU A 28 -2.48 10.27 3.60
C GLU A 28 -3.92 9.75 3.80
N THR A 29 -4.47 9.05 2.80
CA THR A 29 -5.79 8.41 2.93
C THR A 29 -5.78 7.33 4.01
N TYR A 30 -4.70 6.53 4.10
CA TYR A 30 -4.58 5.48 5.12
C TYR A 30 -4.61 6.11 6.51
N ARG A 31 -3.78 7.12 6.73
CA ARG A 31 -3.59 7.77 8.04
C ARG A 31 -4.81 8.56 8.51
N SER A 32 -5.63 9.07 7.58
CA SER A 32 -6.88 9.77 7.90
C SER A 32 -8.05 8.81 8.16
N THR A 33 -7.94 7.53 7.78
CA THR A 33 -8.98 6.53 8.03
C THR A 33 -8.93 6.07 9.48
N ARG A 34 -10.09 6.10 10.16
CA ARG A 34 -10.24 5.62 11.53
C ARG A 34 -9.81 4.16 11.67
N GLY A 35 -8.95 3.88 12.64
CA GLY A 35 -8.45 2.53 12.93
C GLY A 35 -7.17 2.16 12.18
N ASN A 36 -6.58 3.08 11.40
CA ASN A 36 -5.19 2.94 10.95
C ASN A 36 -4.23 3.23 12.12
N VAL A 37 -3.24 2.36 12.30
CA VAL A 37 -2.24 2.41 13.37
C VAL A 37 -0.88 2.89 12.85
N GLY A 38 -0.67 2.80 11.54
CA GLY A 38 0.55 3.22 10.87
C GLY A 38 0.58 2.77 9.42
N ALA A 39 1.37 3.46 8.62
CA ALA A 39 1.55 3.19 7.21
C ALA A 39 2.98 3.54 6.78
N TRP A 40 3.54 2.71 5.89
CA TRP A 40 4.89 2.81 5.37
C TRP A 40 4.89 2.50 3.88
N ILE A 41 5.74 3.22 3.14
CA ILE A 41 6.15 2.85 1.80
C ILE A 41 7.54 2.24 1.93
N LEU A 42 7.71 1.04 1.41
CA LEU A 42 9.00 0.36 1.34
C LEU A 42 9.33 0.17 -0.13
N HIS A 43 10.61 0.29 -0.48
CA HIS A 43 11.04 0.01 -1.83
C HIS A 43 12.44 -0.63 -1.85
N ARG A 44 12.72 -1.40 -2.88
CA ARG A 44 14.05 -1.96 -3.14
C ARG A 44 14.23 -2.30 -4.62
N PRO A 45 15.47 -2.30 -5.14
CA PRO A 45 15.75 -2.84 -6.48
C PRO A 45 15.46 -4.35 -6.53
N VAL A 46 14.82 -4.81 -7.60
CA VAL A 46 14.59 -6.22 -7.95
C VAL A 46 14.73 -6.37 -9.46
N ASP A 47 15.73 -7.12 -9.90
CA ASP A 47 16.10 -7.27 -11.31
C ASP A 47 16.30 -5.90 -12.01
N ASP A 48 15.51 -5.58 -13.03
CA ASP A 48 15.54 -4.31 -13.78
C ASP A 48 14.50 -3.28 -13.30
N LEU A 49 13.76 -3.59 -12.23
CA LEU A 49 12.72 -2.74 -11.66
C LEU A 49 13.01 -2.37 -10.19
N THR A 50 12.20 -1.45 -9.67
CA THR A 50 12.10 -1.20 -8.23
C THR A 50 10.77 -1.78 -7.72
N GLU A 51 10.84 -2.74 -6.80
CA GLU A 51 9.66 -3.20 -6.07
C GLU A 51 9.20 -2.11 -5.09
N ILE A 52 7.89 -1.87 -5.07
CA ILE A 52 7.20 -0.96 -4.16
C ILE A 52 6.23 -1.77 -3.32
N ILE A 53 6.28 -1.56 -2.00
CA ILE A 53 5.37 -2.16 -1.03
C ILE A 53 4.71 -1.05 -0.25
N THR A 54 3.38 -1.06 -0.18
CA THR A 54 2.66 -0.31 0.86
C THR A 54 2.30 -1.27 1.99
N PHE A 55 2.85 -0.98 3.17
CA PHE A 55 2.60 -1.75 4.39
C PHE A 55 1.82 -0.87 5.36
N SER A 56 0.76 -1.42 5.96
CA SER A 56 -0.05 -0.69 6.93
C SER A 56 -0.60 -1.59 8.02
N LEU A 57 -0.78 -1.02 9.21
CA LEU A 57 -1.37 -1.69 10.36
C LEU A 57 -2.74 -1.09 10.68
N TRP A 58 -3.69 -1.95 11.00
CA TRP A 58 -5.10 -1.60 11.24
C TRP A 58 -5.63 -2.32 12.47
N ASP A 59 -6.52 -1.67 13.21
CA ASP A 59 -7.11 -2.27 14.41
C ASP A 59 -7.95 -3.53 14.09
N SER A 60 -8.65 -3.53 12.95
CA SER A 60 -9.52 -4.63 12.49
C SER A 60 -9.70 -4.65 10.96
N LEU A 61 -10.26 -5.74 10.41
CA LEU A 61 -10.70 -5.78 9.01
C LEU A 61 -11.84 -4.80 8.71
N GLU A 62 -12.69 -4.48 9.69
CA GLU A 62 -13.72 -3.46 9.54
C GLU A 62 -13.10 -2.08 9.29
N ALA A 63 -12.02 -1.74 10.00
CA ALA A 63 -11.26 -0.51 9.75
C ALA A 63 -10.67 -0.50 8.33
N VAL A 64 -10.16 -1.65 7.85
CA VAL A 64 -9.68 -1.79 6.48
C VAL A 64 -10.80 -1.54 5.46
N ARG A 65 -12.01 -2.10 5.68
CA ARG A 65 -13.16 -1.85 4.79
C ARG A 65 -13.58 -0.39 4.76
N GLY A 66 -13.42 0.32 5.88
CA GLY A 66 -13.62 1.78 5.93
C GLY A 66 -12.70 2.55 4.98
N PHE A 67 -11.53 2.01 4.65
CA PHE A 67 -10.60 2.54 3.66
C PHE A 67 -10.83 1.96 2.25
N ALA A 68 -10.85 0.63 2.13
CA ALA A 68 -10.81 -0.09 0.86
C ALA A 68 -12.20 -0.29 0.20
N GLY A 69 -13.28 -0.03 0.91
CA GLY A 69 -14.64 -0.39 0.51
C GLY A 69 -15.05 -1.78 0.99
N GLU A 70 -16.18 -2.28 0.48
CA GLU A 70 -16.76 -3.57 0.94
C GLU A 70 -15.86 -4.77 0.65
N ASP A 71 -15.07 -4.73 -0.43
CA ASP A 71 -14.09 -5.76 -0.77
C ASP A 71 -12.70 -5.34 -0.31
N GLU A 72 -12.36 -5.65 0.94
CA GLU A 72 -11.07 -5.30 1.53
C GLU A 72 -9.87 -5.89 0.77
N SER A 73 -10.09 -6.98 0.01
CA SER A 73 -9.03 -7.72 -0.67
C SER A 73 -8.52 -7.00 -1.91
N ARG A 74 -9.23 -5.97 -2.40
CA ARG A 74 -8.84 -5.22 -3.59
C ARG A 74 -7.86 -4.11 -3.29
N ALA A 75 -6.93 -3.91 -4.22
CA ALA A 75 -6.08 -2.73 -4.23
C ALA A 75 -6.90 -1.48 -4.57
N VAL A 76 -6.58 -0.37 -3.89
CA VAL A 76 -7.13 0.95 -4.19
C VAL A 76 -6.09 1.67 -5.03
N PHE A 77 -6.48 2.11 -6.21
CA PHE A 77 -5.62 2.81 -7.17
C PHE A 77 -6.03 4.28 -7.30
N TYR A 78 -5.05 5.11 -7.63
CA TYR A 78 -5.15 6.55 -7.79
C TYR A 78 -4.82 6.96 -9.25
N PRO A 79 -5.25 8.15 -9.70
CA PRO A 79 -5.27 8.48 -11.13
C PRO A 79 -3.94 8.40 -11.89
N GLU A 80 -2.79 8.58 -11.22
CA GLU A 80 -1.47 8.52 -11.88
C GLU A 80 -0.78 7.17 -11.74
N ASP A 81 -1.39 6.16 -11.09
CA ASP A 81 -0.76 4.85 -10.95
C ASP A 81 -0.41 4.20 -12.30
N ASP A 82 -1.26 4.37 -13.32
CA ASP A 82 -1.04 3.86 -14.69
C ASP A 82 0.21 4.45 -15.36
N ARG A 83 0.63 5.64 -14.93
CA ARG A 83 1.82 6.33 -15.47
C ARG A 83 3.11 5.68 -14.98
N PHE A 84 3.13 5.26 -13.73
CA PHE A 84 4.33 4.79 -13.04
C PHE A 84 4.45 3.26 -12.99
N LEU A 85 3.34 2.56 -12.75
CA LEU A 85 3.36 1.13 -12.46
C LEU A 85 3.63 0.30 -13.71
N VAL A 86 4.80 -0.35 -13.70
CA VAL A 86 5.15 -1.41 -14.66
C VAL A 86 4.41 -2.70 -14.29
N GLU A 87 4.36 -3.01 -12.99
CA GLU A 87 3.62 -4.16 -12.45
C GLU A 87 2.76 -3.73 -11.26
N ARG A 88 1.61 -4.38 -11.08
CA ARG A 88 0.74 -4.14 -9.94
C ARG A 88 -0.07 -5.37 -9.55
N SER A 89 -0.16 -5.61 -8.25
CA SER A 89 -1.13 -6.56 -7.70
C SER A 89 -2.51 -5.93 -7.70
N LEU A 90 -3.52 -6.60 -8.24
CA LEU A 90 -4.92 -6.14 -8.17
C LEU A 90 -5.56 -6.41 -6.79
N THR A 91 -4.91 -7.25 -6.00
CA THR A 91 -5.32 -7.64 -4.66
C THR A 91 -4.24 -7.30 -3.64
N VAL A 92 -4.62 -7.34 -2.37
CA VAL A 92 -3.73 -7.18 -1.21
C VAL A 92 -3.75 -8.41 -0.33
N ASP A 93 -2.70 -8.60 0.44
CA ASP A 93 -2.64 -9.62 1.47
C ASP A 93 -2.97 -9.01 2.84
N HIS A 94 -3.76 -9.76 3.62
CA HIS A 94 -4.04 -9.44 5.01
C HIS A 94 -3.47 -10.52 5.93
N TYR A 95 -2.87 -10.09 7.03
CA TYR A 95 -2.35 -10.96 8.06
C TYR A 95 -2.87 -10.53 9.42
N GLU A 96 -3.24 -11.49 10.26
CA GLU A 96 -3.37 -11.24 11.69
C GLU A 96 -1.98 -11.02 12.29
N VAL A 97 -1.81 -9.91 13.01
CA VAL A 97 -0.55 -9.63 13.71
C VAL A 97 -0.47 -10.53 14.94
N GLY A 98 0.40 -11.55 14.89
CA GLY A 98 0.54 -12.53 15.97
C GLY A 98 1.26 -12.01 17.22
N SER A 99 2.19 -11.06 17.08
CA SER A 99 2.90 -10.45 18.20
C SER A 99 3.47 -9.08 17.84
N ARG A 100 3.52 -8.17 18.81
CA ARG A 100 4.24 -6.89 18.74
C ARG A 100 5.14 -6.80 19.97
N LEU A 101 6.45 -6.73 19.73
CA LEU A 101 7.48 -6.62 20.78
C LEU A 101 7.69 -5.16 21.19
#